data_AF-A0A7D7ZLU7-F1
#
_entry.id   AF-A0A7D7ZLU7-F1
#
_cell.length_a   1.000
_cell.length_b   1.000
_cell.length_c   1.000
_cell.angle_alpha   90.00
_cell.angle_beta   90.00
_cell.angle_gamma   90.00
#
_symmetry.space_group_name_H-M   'P 1'
#
loop_
_entity.id
_entity.type
_entity.pdbx_description
1 polymer ?
#
loop_
_entity_poly.entity_id
_entity_poly.type
_entity_poly.pdbx_seq_one_letter_code
_entity_poly.pdbx_strand_id
1 'polypeptide(L)'
;MTLQTDLQDAVVRVQTDSQLLHNIVHGDDQTTVPTDGGDVKSAAKAIKDIEDGIQAGLTDLGASADQLNNAVSQTETYRDEAQSSAQSALQTANALNLPTNINGQAGKLLAVKQAEDGFEVIESVGVFYGLRADGSKLTAITGQGTYNANDFDTWFITLPGVDFNINENGHLIINI
;
A
#
# COMPACT_ATOMS: atom_id res chain seq x y z
N MET A 1 -44.11 30.54 -71.61
CA MET A 1 -42.85 31.10 -71.08
C MET A 1 -42.13 31.78 -72.24
N THR A 2 -41.53 32.94 -71.99
CA THR A 2 -40.74 33.66 -72.99
C THR A 2 -39.29 33.72 -72.49
N LEU A 3 -38.34 33.84 -73.42
CA LEU A 3 -36.92 33.96 -73.10
C LEU A 3 -36.62 35.10 -72.11
N GLN A 4 -37.44 36.16 -72.14
CA GLN A 4 -37.32 37.31 -71.27
C GLN A 4 -37.73 36.99 -69.82
N THR A 5 -38.79 36.19 -69.63
CA THR A 5 -39.21 35.72 -68.30
C THR A 5 -38.18 34.76 -67.71
N ASP A 6 -37.66 33.83 -68.50
CA ASP A 6 -36.67 32.84 -68.03
C ASP A 6 -35.35 33.51 -67.62
N LEU A 7 -34.93 34.57 -68.34
CA LEU A 7 -33.74 35.36 -67.99
C LEU A 7 -33.94 36.16 -66.70
N GLN A 8 -35.14 36.73 -66.50
CA GLN A 8 -35.47 37.45 -65.27
C GLN A 8 -35.40 36.52 -64.05
N ASP A 9 -36.00 35.32 -64.15
CA ASP A 9 -36.00 34.33 -63.08
C ASP A 9 -34.59 33.76 -62.79
N ALA A 10 -33.75 33.66 -63.82
CA ALA A 10 -32.35 33.26 -63.64
C ALA A 10 -31.55 34.34 -62.88
N VAL A 11 -31.71 35.62 -63.23
CA VAL A 11 -31.02 36.72 -62.56
C VAL A 11 -31.44 36.83 -61.09
N VAL A 12 -32.74 36.66 -60.80
CA VAL A 12 -33.25 36.67 -59.42
C VAL A 12 -32.59 35.55 -58.59
N ARG A 13 -32.54 34.32 -59.12
CA ARG A 13 -31.87 33.20 -58.44
C ARG A 13 -30.40 33.48 -58.17
N VAL A 14 -29.66 33.96 -59.17
CA VAL A 14 -28.24 34.29 -58.99
C VAL A 14 -28.04 35.40 -57.96
N GLN A 15 -28.90 36.41 -57.92
CA GLN A 15 -28.83 37.48 -56.92
C GLN A 15 -29.07 36.95 -55.51
N THR A 16 -30.08 36.09 -55.33
CA THR A 16 -30.38 35.43 -54.05
C THR A 16 -29.18 34.59 -53.60
N ASP A 17 -28.68 33.69 -54.45
CA ASP A 17 -27.58 32.78 -54.11
C ASP A 17 -26.28 33.56 -53.85
N SER A 18 -26.02 34.62 -54.62
CA SER A 18 -24.85 35.49 -54.42
C SER A 18 -24.91 36.23 -53.09
N GLN A 19 -26.11 36.63 -52.64
CA GLN A 19 -26.28 37.27 -51.33
C GLN A 19 -26.04 36.29 -50.20
N LEU A 20 -26.53 35.04 -50.32
CA LEU A 20 -26.24 33.98 -49.35
C LEU A 20 -24.73 33.73 -49.25
N LEU A 21 -24.05 33.57 -50.39
CA LEU A 21 -22.60 33.39 -50.43
C LEU A 21 -21.85 34.59 -49.84
N HIS A 22 -22.27 35.81 -50.17
CA HIS A 22 -21.70 37.04 -49.61
C HIS A 22 -21.80 37.05 -48.09
N ASN A 23 -22.95 36.70 -47.53
CA ASN A 23 -23.17 36.66 -46.08
C ASN A 23 -22.35 35.54 -45.41
N ILE A 24 -22.14 34.40 -46.08
CA ILE A 24 -21.28 33.32 -45.55
C ILE A 24 -19.81 33.79 -45.51
N VAL A 25 -19.34 34.49 -46.54
CA VAL A 25 -17.93 34.92 -46.63
C VAL A 25 -17.63 36.15 -45.78
N HIS A 26 -18.55 37.12 -45.71
CA HIS A 26 -18.36 38.40 -45.04
C HIS A 26 -19.11 38.54 -43.71
N GLY A 27 -19.85 37.51 -43.29
CA GLY A 27 -20.45 37.45 -41.97
C GLY A 27 -19.38 37.46 -40.86
N ASP A 28 -19.73 38.03 -39.72
CA ASP A 28 -18.88 38.07 -38.53
C ASP A 28 -18.81 36.71 -37.81
N ASP A 29 -18.13 36.67 -36.67
CA ASP A 29 -17.89 35.46 -35.88
C ASP A 29 -19.13 34.92 -35.13
N GLN A 30 -20.26 35.62 -35.22
CA GLN A 30 -21.57 35.18 -34.72
C GLN A 30 -22.55 34.86 -35.84
N THR A 31 -22.20 35.20 -37.09
CA THR A 31 -23.12 35.10 -38.21
C THR A 31 -23.43 33.66 -38.58
N THR A 32 -24.73 33.38 -38.68
CA THR A 32 -25.29 32.15 -39.24
C THR A 32 -26.25 32.56 -40.35
N VAL A 33 -26.12 31.91 -41.51
CA VAL A 33 -26.87 32.22 -42.72
C VAL A 33 -27.87 31.11 -42.96
N PRO A 34 -29.19 31.38 -42.91
CA PRO A 34 -30.20 30.42 -43.28
C PRO A 34 -30.11 30.11 -44.78
N THR A 35 -30.03 28.83 -45.12
CA THR A 35 -30.11 28.34 -46.50
C THR A 35 -31.24 27.32 -46.62
N ASP A 36 -31.63 26.95 -47.83
CA ASP A 36 -32.64 25.90 -48.05
C ASP A 36 -32.20 24.54 -47.48
N GLY A 37 -30.89 24.33 -47.33
CA GLY A 37 -30.30 23.13 -46.70
C GLY A 37 -30.15 23.22 -45.18
N GLY A 38 -30.59 24.31 -44.57
CA GLY A 38 -30.40 24.63 -43.16
C GLY A 38 -29.38 25.74 -42.91
N ASP A 39 -29.11 25.98 -41.64
CA ASP A 39 -28.23 27.06 -41.20
C ASP A 39 -26.75 26.74 -41.45
N VAL A 40 -26.06 27.66 -42.11
CA VAL A 40 -24.62 27.57 -42.40
C VAL A 40 -23.88 28.69 -41.66
N LYS A 41 -22.79 28.35 -40.97
CA LYS A 41 -21.94 29.35 -40.30
C LYS A 41 -21.21 30.22 -41.32
N SER A 42 -20.98 31.49 -40.99
CA SER A 42 -19.99 32.27 -41.73
C SER A 42 -18.60 31.65 -41.62
N ALA A 43 -17.69 32.03 -42.52
CA ALA A 43 -16.29 31.61 -42.45
C ALA A 43 -15.64 32.04 -41.13
N ALA A 44 -15.90 33.27 -40.67
CA ALA A 44 -15.39 33.78 -39.40
C ALA A 44 -15.91 32.99 -38.20
N LYS A 45 -17.22 32.68 -38.18
CA LYS A 45 -17.82 31.89 -37.10
C LYS A 45 -17.27 30.47 -37.05
N ALA A 46 -17.11 29.82 -38.20
CA ALA A 46 -16.55 28.47 -38.25
C ALA A 46 -15.13 28.42 -37.69
N ILE A 47 -14.28 29.39 -38.02
CA ILE A 47 -12.91 29.50 -37.50
C ILE A 47 -12.94 29.75 -35.99
N LYS A 48 -13.72 30.73 -35.52
CA LYS A 48 -13.83 31.04 -34.08
C LYS A 48 -14.31 29.83 -33.28
N ASP A 49 -15.35 29.15 -33.73
CA ASP A 49 -15.88 27.98 -33.01
C ASP A 49 -14.81 26.86 -32.92
N ILE A 50 -13.95 26.71 -33.93
CA ILE A 50 -12.81 25.78 -33.90
C ILE A 50 -11.74 26.25 -32.92
N GLU A 51 -11.38 27.53 -32.93
CA GLU A 51 -10.40 28.12 -32.01
C GLU A 51 -10.86 28.00 -30.55
N ASP A 52 -12.12 28.29 -30.27
CA ASP A 52 -12.73 28.13 -28.94
C ASP A 52 -12.64 26.65 -28.49
N GLY A 53 -12.91 25.71 -29.39
CA GLY A 53 -12.79 24.27 -29.13
C GLY A 53 -11.35 23.83 -28.84
N ILE A 54 -10.37 24.34 -29.61
CA ILE A 54 -8.95 24.07 -29.37
C ILE A 54 -8.51 24.65 -28.04
N GLN A 55 -8.92 25.88 -27.72
CA GLN A 55 -8.55 26.55 -26.48
C GLN A 55 -9.11 25.82 -25.26
N ALA A 56 -10.38 25.36 -25.32
CA ALA A 56 -10.97 24.54 -24.28
C ALA A 56 -10.18 23.23 -24.10
N GLY A 57 -9.84 22.53 -25.20
CA GLY A 57 -9.04 21.31 -25.15
C GLY A 57 -7.64 21.52 -24.56
N LEU A 58 -6.98 22.64 -24.87
CA LEU A 58 -5.68 22.99 -24.29
C LEU A 58 -5.77 23.27 -22.79
N THR A 59 -6.84 23.93 -22.33
CA THR A 59 -7.11 24.15 -20.91
C THR A 59 -7.31 22.82 -20.17
N ASP A 60 -8.12 21.92 -20.71
CA ASP A 60 -8.35 20.59 -20.12
C ASP A 60 -7.08 19.74 -20.08
N LEU A 61 -6.26 19.80 -21.14
CA LEU A 61 -4.97 19.13 -21.19
C LEU A 61 -3.99 19.67 -20.14
N GLY A 62 -3.96 21.00 -19.95
CA GLY A 62 -3.15 21.64 -18.91
C GLY A 62 -3.54 21.18 -17.52
N ALA A 63 -4.85 21.17 -17.20
CA ALA A 63 -5.34 20.67 -15.93
C ALA A 63 -4.99 19.19 -15.69
N SER A 64 -5.10 18.36 -16.73
CA SER A 64 -4.71 16.95 -16.67
C SER A 64 -3.21 16.77 -16.43
N ALA A 65 -2.37 17.61 -17.04
CA ALA A 65 -0.93 17.60 -16.83
C ALA A 65 -0.56 18.00 -15.39
N ASP A 66 -1.23 19.01 -14.82
CA ASP A 66 -1.02 19.41 -13.42
C ASP A 66 -1.43 18.30 -12.44
N GLN A 67 -2.56 17.64 -12.69
CA GLN A 67 -2.99 16.49 -11.91
C GLN A 67 -1.98 15.34 -11.98
N LEU A 68 -1.46 15.05 -13.17
CA LEU A 68 -0.44 14.02 -13.36
C LEU A 68 0.86 14.38 -12.61
N ASN A 69 1.34 15.62 -12.71
CA ASN A 69 2.54 16.06 -12.01
C ASN A 69 2.41 15.94 -10.50
N ASN A 70 1.24 16.31 -9.95
CA ASN A 70 0.95 16.14 -8.53
C ASN A 70 0.93 14.67 -8.10
N ALA A 71 0.29 13.80 -8.90
CA ALA A 71 0.25 12.37 -8.62
C ALA A 71 1.63 11.71 -8.67
N VAL A 72 2.48 12.11 -9.63
CA VAL A 72 3.87 11.64 -9.72
C VAL A 72 4.67 12.07 -8.49
N SER A 73 4.61 13.36 -8.11
CA SER A 73 5.31 13.86 -6.93
C SER A 73 4.89 13.15 -5.64
N GLN A 74 3.58 12.92 -5.46
CA GLN A 74 3.07 12.19 -4.32
C GLN A 74 3.54 10.72 -4.30
N THR A 75 3.60 10.08 -5.47
CA THR A 75 4.11 8.72 -5.62
C THR A 75 5.60 8.63 -5.23
N GLU A 76 6.41 9.61 -5.61
CA GLU A 76 7.82 9.67 -5.22
C GLU A 76 7.99 9.78 -3.70
N THR A 77 7.16 10.60 -3.05
CA THR A 77 7.16 10.71 -1.58
C THR A 77 6.81 9.38 -0.92
N TYR A 78 5.74 8.72 -1.36
CA TYR A 78 5.37 7.41 -0.80
C TYR A 78 6.42 6.33 -1.03
N ARG A 79 7.08 6.33 -2.20
CA ARG A 79 8.19 5.42 -2.48
C ARG A 79 9.32 5.63 -1.47
N ASP A 80 9.70 6.87 -1.21
CA ASP A 80 10.81 7.20 -0.33
C ASP A 80 10.48 6.89 1.15
N GLU A 81 9.24 7.16 1.58
CA GLU A 81 8.73 6.79 2.90
C GLU A 81 8.69 5.27 3.11
N ALA A 82 8.24 4.52 2.09
CA ALA A 82 8.20 3.07 2.14
C ALA A 82 9.61 2.47 2.21
N GLN A 83 10.57 3.01 1.44
CA GLN A 83 11.96 2.60 1.50
C GLN A 83 12.57 2.87 2.89
N SER A 84 12.32 4.06 3.45
CA SER A 84 12.78 4.41 4.80
C SER A 84 12.19 3.46 5.85
N SER A 85 10.88 3.22 5.81
CA SER A 85 10.20 2.33 6.74
C SER A 85 10.72 0.89 6.67
N ALA A 86 10.97 0.37 5.45
CA ALA A 86 11.55 -0.95 5.27
C ALA A 86 12.98 -1.04 5.81
N GLN A 87 13.80 0.00 5.60
CA GLN A 87 15.16 0.07 6.16
C GLN A 87 15.14 0.13 7.68
N SER A 88 14.27 0.95 8.28
CA SER A 88 14.09 1.01 9.73
C SER A 88 13.64 -0.34 10.30
N ALA A 89 12.67 -1.01 9.67
CA ALA A 89 12.22 -2.33 10.10
C ALA A 89 13.34 -3.37 10.05
N LEU A 90 14.16 -3.37 8.99
CA LEU A 90 15.32 -4.27 8.88
C LEU A 90 16.38 -3.96 9.93
N GLN A 91 16.66 -2.69 10.20
CA GLN A 91 17.60 -2.27 11.24
C GLN A 91 17.12 -2.73 12.63
N THR A 92 15.84 -2.53 12.95
CA THR A 92 15.26 -3.00 14.21
C THR A 92 15.31 -4.53 14.31
N ALA A 93 14.94 -5.25 13.25
CA ALA A 93 14.98 -6.71 13.24
C ALA A 93 16.41 -7.25 13.43
N ASN A 94 17.39 -6.65 12.76
CA ASN A 94 18.80 -7.02 12.91
C ASN A 94 19.32 -6.67 14.31
N ALA A 95 18.90 -5.53 14.89
CA ALA A 95 19.30 -5.13 16.24
C ALA A 95 18.81 -6.09 17.35
N LEU A 96 17.76 -6.88 17.09
CA LEU A 96 17.34 -7.92 18.02
C LEU A 96 18.34 -9.09 18.09
N ASN A 97 19.23 -9.25 17.11
CA ASN A 97 20.24 -10.31 17.05
C ASN A 97 19.68 -11.70 17.41
N LEU A 98 18.50 -12.02 16.86
CA LEU A 98 17.83 -13.30 17.04
C LEU A 98 18.50 -14.40 16.19
N PRO A 99 18.50 -15.66 16.65
CA PRO A 99 18.90 -16.79 15.83
C PRO A 99 18.09 -16.87 14.53
N THR A 100 18.77 -16.97 13.38
CA THR A 100 18.13 -16.98 12.05
C THR A 100 17.60 -18.34 11.62
N ASN A 101 17.92 -19.41 12.34
CA ASN A 101 17.40 -20.76 12.11
C ASN A 101 16.95 -21.39 13.42
N ILE A 102 15.64 -21.63 13.53
CA ILE A 102 14.99 -22.27 14.69
C ILE A 102 14.42 -23.65 14.37
N ASN A 103 14.65 -24.17 13.15
CA ASN A 103 14.17 -25.49 12.78
C ASN A 103 14.80 -26.57 13.67
N GLY A 104 13.97 -27.46 14.21
CA GLY A 104 14.41 -28.51 15.13
C GLY A 104 14.73 -28.03 16.56
N GLN A 105 14.48 -26.77 16.89
CA GLN A 105 14.72 -26.21 18.23
C GLN A 105 13.44 -26.16 19.10
N ALA A 106 12.40 -26.92 18.75
CA ALA A 106 11.16 -26.96 19.52
C ALA A 106 11.41 -27.40 20.97
N GLY A 107 10.82 -26.68 21.93
CA GLY A 107 10.99 -26.95 23.37
C GLY A 107 12.27 -26.37 23.99
N LYS A 108 13.11 -25.68 23.21
CA LYS A 108 14.29 -24.96 23.73
C LYS A 108 13.97 -23.51 24.10
N LEU A 109 14.84 -22.90 24.92
CA LEU A 109 14.71 -21.51 25.36
C LEU A 109 15.66 -20.60 24.58
N LEU A 110 15.37 -19.29 24.56
CA LEU A 110 16.31 -18.26 24.11
C LEU A 110 16.93 -17.58 25.33
N ALA A 111 18.24 -17.49 25.35
CA ALA A 111 19.00 -16.76 26.37
C ALA A 111 19.88 -15.69 25.74
N VAL A 112 20.19 -14.65 26.51
CA VAL A 112 21.19 -13.66 26.12
C VAL A 112 22.56 -14.33 26.12
N LYS A 113 23.35 -14.10 25.09
CA LYS A 113 24.72 -14.63 24.98
C LYS A 113 25.60 -14.07 26.09
N GLN A 114 26.64 -14.81 26.46
CA GLN A 114 27.67 -14.34 27.41
C GLN A 114 28.35 -13.02 27.00
N ALA A 115 28.43 -12.74 25.70
CA ALA A 115 28.98 -11.48 25.17
C ALA A 115 27.99 -10.32 25.18
N GLU A 116 26.74 -10.54 25.63
CA GLU A 116 25.63 -9.58 25.67
C GLU A 116 25.29 -8.94 24.32
N ASP A 117 25.67 -9.60 23.23
CA ASP A 117 25.54 -9.10 21.86
C ASP A 117 24.35 -9.69 21.09
N GLY A 118 23.48 -10.46 21.75
CA GLY A 118 22.28 -11.04 21.14
C GLY A 118 21.75 -12.26 21.87
N PHE A 119 20.94 -13.05 21.16
CA PHE A 119 20.31 -14.26 21.71
C PHE A 119 20.87 -15.53 21.09
N GLU A 120 20.86 -16.60 21.86
CA GLU A 120 21.15 -17.96 21.41
C GLU A 120 20.08 -18.94 21.89
N VAL A 121 19.93 -20.04 21.14
CA VAL A 121 19.06 -21.14 21.55
C VAL A 121 19.83 -21.99 22.57
N ILE A 122 19.27 -22.12 23.77
CA ILE A 122 19.83 -22.97 24.83
C ILE A 122 18.95 -24.20 25.06
N GLU A 123 19.58 -25.31 25.42
CA GLU A 123 18.85 -26.50 25.82
C GLU A 123 18.03 -26.25 27.09
N SER A 124 16.75 -26.62 27.05
CA SER A 124 15.83 -26.52 28.19
C SER A 124 15.46 -27.93 28.67
N VAL A 125 16.48 -28.72 28.98
CA VAL A 125 16.26 -30.10 29.40
C VAL A 125 16.08 -30.13 30.91
N GLY A 126 14.83 -29.92 31.35
CA GLY A 126 14.49 -29.97 32.76
C GLY A 126 14.72 -31.35 33.37
N VAL A 127 15.24 -31.38 34.59
CA VAL A 127 15.34 -32.60 35.40
C VAL A 127 14.23 -32.56 36.44
N PHE A 128 13.39 -33.59 36.44
CA PHE A 128 12.36 -33.79 37.43
C PHE A 128 12.96 -34.43 38.68
N TYR A 129 12.52 -33.98 39.86
CA TYR A 129 12.80 -34.58 41.15
C TYR A 129 11.48 -34.77 41.87
N GLY A 130 11.11 -36.01 42.17
CA GLY A 130 9.86 -36.32 42.86
C GLY A 130 10.09 -37.27 44.02
N LEU A 131 9.34 -37.07 45.09
CA LEU A 131 9.25 -37.98 46.22
C LEU A 131 7.81 -38.48 46.33
N ARG A 132 7.65 -39.80 46.40
CA ARG A 132 6.34 -40.47 46.54
C ARG A 132 6.37 -41.45 47.71
N ALA A 133 5.28 -41.53 48.45
CA ALA A 133 5.00 -42.54 49.44
C ALA A 133 4.33 -43.77 48.79
N ASP A 134 5.07 -44.89 48.77
CA ASP A 134 4.59 -46.20 48.36
C ASP A 134 4.34 -47.05 49.62
N GLY A 135 3.18 -46.85 50.26
CA GLY A 135 2.87 -47.46 51.55
C GLY A 135 3.77 -46.91 52.66
N SER A 136 4.60 -47.76 53.27
CA SER A 136 5.56 -47.36 54.32
C SER A 136 6.93 -46.96 53.78
N LYS A 137 7.11 -46.89 52.45
CA LYS A 137 8.38 -46.56 51.81
C LYS A 137 8.29 -45.21 51.10
N LEU A 138 9.32 -44.40 51.25
CA LEU A 138 9.52 -43.21 50.42
C LEU A 138 10.43 -43.56 49.24
N THR A 139 9.98 -43.25 48.03
CA THR A 139 10.73 -43.48 46.78
C THR A 139 11.06 -42.13 46.15
N ALA A 140 12.35 -41.87 45.95
CA ALA A 140 12.81 -40.72 45.18
C ALA A 140 12.99 -41.11 43.70
N ILE A 141 12.42 -40.32 42.80
CA ILE A 141 12.56 -40.47 41.34
C ILE A 141 13.18 -39.21 40.79
N THR A 142 14.20 -39.36 39.94
CA THR A 142 14.82 -38.25 39.23
C THR A 142 15.15 -38.62 37.80
N GLY A 143 15.07 -37.66 36.90
CA GLY A 143 15.47 -37.83 35.50
C GLY A 143 14.72 -36.94 34.53
N GLN A 144 14.93 -37.24 33.25
CA GLN A 144 14.23 -36.63 32.13
C GLN A 144 13.15 -37.60 31.64
N GLY A 145 11.96 -37.09 31.35
CA GLY A 145 10.84 -37.90 30.91
C GLY A 145 9.49 -37.24 31.15
N THR A 146 8.43 -38.00 30.93
CA THR A 146 7.07 -37.57 31.24
C THR A 146 6.71 -38.04 32.65
N TYR A 147 6.49 -37.08 33.55
CA TYR A 147 6.08 -37.33 34.94
C TYR A 147 4.74 -36.65 35.19
N ASN A 148 3.80 -37.36 35.79
CA ASN A 148 2.56 -36.77 36.27
C ASN A 148 2.79 -36.28 37.70
N ALA A 149 2.72 -34.96 37.91
CA ALA A 149 2.96 -34.35 39.23
C ALA A 149 2.04 -34.89 40.33
N ASN A 150 0.82 -35.33 39.98
CA ASN A 150 -0.14 -35.90 40.94
C ASN A 150 0.30 -37.25 41.51
N ASP A 151 1.27 -37.92 40.87
CA ASP A 151 1.81 -39.18 41.38
C ASP A 151 2.78 -38.95 42.54
N PHE A 152 3.17 -37.70 42.86
CA PHE A 152 4.21 -37.40 43.84
C PHE A 152 3.68 -36.51 44.97
N ASP A 153 4.04 -36.82 46.22
CA ASP A 153 3.67 -36.04 47.40
C ASP A 153 4.40 -34.69 47.44
N THR A 154 5.64 -34.66 46.93
CA THR A 154 6.39 -33.43 46.67
C THR A 154 7.26 -33.60 45.44
N TRP A 155 7.39 -32.54 44.66
CA TRP A 155 8.17 -32.53 43.44
C TRP A 155 8.77 -31.16 43.16
N PHE A 156 9.84 -31.17 42.38
CA PHE A 156 10.56 -30.00 41.92
C PHE A 156 11.10 -30.23 40.51
N ILE A 157 11.24 -29.17 39.73
CA ILE A 157 11.85 -29.21 38.40
C ILE A 157 12.99 -28.20 38.41
N THR A 158 14.18 -28.65 38.02
CA THR A 158 15.31 -27.74 37.77
C THR A 158 15.63 -27.69 36.29
N LEU A 159 16.19 -26.57 35.85
CA LEU A 159 16.82 -26.43 34.54
C LEU A 159 18.34 -26.39 34.73
N PRO A 160 19.13 -27.00 33.82
CA PRO A 160 20.58 -26.85 33.84
C PRO A 160 20.97 -25.38 33.81
N GLY A 161 21.85 -24.96 34.73
CA GLY A 161 22.32 -23.57 34.84
C GLY A 161 21.41 -22.64 35.64
N VAL A 162 20.26 -23.10 36.14
CA VAL A 162 19.40 -22.30 37.03
C VAL A 162 19.60 -22.72 38.47
N ASP A 163 20.09 -21.81 39.29
CA ASP A 163 20.26 -22.02 40.74
C ASP A 163 19.10 -21.42 41.52
N PHE A 164 18.51 -22.22 42.40
CA PHE A 164 17.43 -21.81 43.28
C PHE A 164 17.95 -21.75 44.71
N ASN A 165 17.87 -20.57 45.33
CA ASN A 165 18.26 -20.35 46.72
C ASN A 165 17.10 -19.75 47.51
N ILE A 166 17.05 -20.02 48.81
CA ILE A 166 16.13 -19.36 49.74
C ILE A 166 16.98 -18.52 50.71
N ASN A 167 16.71 -17.22 50.81
CA ASN A 167 17.46 -16.36 51.72
C ASN A 167 16.96 -16.48 53.18
N GLU A 168 17.65 -15.81 54.12
CA GLU A 168 17.32 -15.83 55.56
C GLU A 168 15.90 -15.37 55.89
N ASN A 169 15.26 -14.61 54.99
CA ASN A 169 13.88 -14.14 55.12
C ASN A 169 12.84 -15.06 54.44
N GLY A 170 13.27 -16.20 53.90
CA GLY A 170 12.40 -17.16 53.23
C GLY A 170 12.04 -16.80 51.78
N HIS A 171 12.72 -15.82 51.16
CA HIS A 171 12.44 -15.45 49.76
C HIS A 171 13.20 -16.35 48.79
N LEU A 172 12.51 -16.81 47.76
CA LEU A 172 13.10 -17.51 46.62
C LEU A 172 13.95 -16.54 45.78
N ILE A 173 15.20 -16.90 45.56
CA ILE A 173 16.15 -16.25 44.65
C ILE A 173 16.46 -17.24 43.54
N ILE A 174 16.34 -16.78 42.29
CA ILE A 174 16.63 -17.58 41.09
C ILE A 174 17.79 -16.89 40.36
N ASN A 175 18.90 -17.60 40.19
CA ASN A 175 20.04 -17.15 39.40
C ASN A 175 20.08 -17.96 38.09
N ILE A 176 20.43 -17.31 36.99
CA ILE A 176 20.56 -17.88 35.64
C ILE A 176 21.94 -17.53 35.13
#